data_AF-A0A381X828-F1
#
_entry.id   AF-A0A381X828-F1
#
_cell.length_a   1.000
_cell.length_b   1.000
_cell.length_c   1.000
_cell.angle_alpha   90.00
_cell.angle_beta   90.00
_cell.angle_gamma   90.00
#
_symmetry.space_group_name_H-M   'P 1'
#
loop_
_entity.id
_entity.type
_entity.pdbx_description
1 polymer ?
#
loop_
_entity_poly.entity_id
_entity_poly.type
_entity_poly.pdbx_seq_one_letter_code
_entity_poly.pdbx_strand_id
1 'polypeptide(L)' 'MKQIISTVNGWVTELNTFLQGLVVLGVVVGILFNDYFGVIGGIGNLMGQIGESGLAGLVALILVVLWYKK' A
#
# COMPACT_ATOMS: atom_id res chain seq x y z
N MET A 1 20.84 -11.33 20.86
CA MET A 1 20.04 -11.50 19.63
C MET A 1 18.68 -10.79 19.70
N LYS A 2 17.81 -11.07 20.67
CA LYS A 2 16.48 -10.41 20.79
C LYS A 2 16.54 -8.87 20.88
N GLN A 3 17.50 -8.33 21.61
CA GLN A 3 17.66 -6.87 21.76
C GLN A 3 18.08 -6.18 20.45
N ILE A 4 19.00 -6.77 19.68
CA ILE A 4 19.44 -6.23 18.38
C ILE A 4 18.27 -6.22 17.39
N ILE A 5 17.50 -7.32 17.32
CA ILE A 5 16.31 -7.41 16.47
C ILE A 5 15.25 -6.38 16.89
N SER A 6 15.05 -6.18 18.21
CA SER A 6 14.12 -5.18 18.73
C SER A 6 14.55 -3.76 18.37
N THR A 7 15.85 -3.45 18.44
CA THR A 7 16.37 -2.13 18.05
C THR A 7 16.17 -1.91 16.56
N VAL A 8 16.57 -2.85 15.71
CA VAL A 8 16.38 -2.72 14.25
C VAL A 8 14.90 -2.54 13.89
N ASN A 9 14.00 -3.30 14.51
CA ASN A 9 12.56 -3.11 14.28
C ASN A 9 12.09 -1.72 14.72
N GLY A 10 12.57 -1.19 15.84
CA GLY A 10 12.26 0.17 16.27
C GLY A 10 12.66 1.22 15.23
N TRP A 11 13.89 1.13 14.71
CA TRP A 11 14.38 2.01 13.65
C TRP A 11 13.55 1.88 12.35
N VAL A 12 13.18 0.66 11.96
CA VAL A 12 12.32 0.43 10.79
C VAL A 12 10.93 1.04 11.00
N THR A 13 10.37 0.92 12.20
CA THR A 13 9.08 1.54 12.53
C THR A 13 9.16 3.06 12.45
N GLU A 14 10.19 3.67 13.06
CA GLU A 14 10.38 5.13 13.02
C GLU A 14 10.55 5.65 11.59
N LEU A 15 11.36 4.98 10.78
CA LEU A 15 11.52 5.31 9.36
C LEU A 15 10.21 5.19 8.59
N ASN A 16 9.44 4.13 8.84
CA ASN A 16 8.14 3.96 8.19
C ASN A 16 7.16 5.07 8.58
N THR A 17 7.10 5.44 9.86
CA THR A 17 6.26 6.55 10.34
C THR A 17 6.67 7.87 9.69
N PHE A 18 7.98 8.13 9.55
CA PHE A 18 8.48 9.32 8.87
C PHE A 18 8.07 9.34 7.39
N LEU A 19 8.28 8.24 6.67
CA LEU A 19 7.90 8.11 5.26
C LEU A 19 6.38 8.29 5.06
N GLN A 20 5.56 7.72 5.94
CA GLN A 20 4.11 7.93 5.92
C GLN A 20 3.75 9.41 6.10
N GLY A 21 4.42 10.11 7.02
CA GLY A 21 4.25 11.55 7.20
C GLY A 21 4.55 12.35 5.92
N LEU A 22 5.60 11.97 5.19
CA LEU A 22 5.93 12.58 3.89
C LEU A 22 4.86 12.32 2.84
N VAL A 23 4.29 11.11 2.79
CA VAL A 23 3.18 10.80 1.87
C VAL A 23 1.95 11.64 2.20
N VAL A 24 1.59 11.75 3.49
CA VAL A 24 0.45 12.59 3.93
C VAL A 24 0.67 14.06 3.56
N LEU A 25 1.87 14.59 3.80
CA LEU A 25 2.24 15.94 3.38
C LEU A 25 2.14 16.10 1.85
N GLY A 26 2.63 15.12 1.10
CA GLY A 26 2.53 15.09 -0.36
C GLY A 26 1.09 15.10 -0.87
N VAL A 27 0.18 14.40 -0.20
CA VAL A 27 -1.27 14.43 -0.50
C VAL A 27 -1.86 15.80 -0.19
N VAL A 28 -1.57 16.39 0.97
CA VAL A 28 -2.08 17.74 1.33
C VAL A 28 -1.59 18.78 0.33
N VAL A 29 -0.30 18.78 -0.01
CA VAL A 29 0.26 19.65 -1.05
C VAL A 29 -0.38 19.36 -2.40
N GLY A 30 -0.58 18.09 -2.75
CA GLY A 30 -1.21 17.72 -4.00
C GLY A 30 -2.64 18.24 -4.14
N ILE A 31 -3.43 18.24 -3.07
CA ILE A 31 -4.78 18.81 -3.08
C ILE A 31 -4.74 20.33 -3.29
N LEU A 32 -3.79 21.02 -2.65
CA LEU A 32 -3.71 22.49 -2.69
C LEU A 32 -3.06 23.02 -3.98
N PHE A 33 -2.16 22.25 -4.59
CA PHE A 33 -1.29 22.70 -5.69
C PHE A 33 -1.37 21.78 -6.92
N ASN A 34 -2.53 21.18 -7.18
CA ASN A 34 -2.82 20.37 -8.37
C ASN A 34 -1.82 19.21 -8.60
N ASP A 35 -1.64 18.39 -7.57
CA ASP A 35 -0.78 17.20 -7.52
C ASP A 35 0.69 17.43 -7.90
N TYR A 36 1.29 18.51 -7.39
CA TYR A 36 2.68 18.90 -7.69
C TYR A 36 3.72 17.78 -7.54
N PHE A 37 3.58 16.92 -6.51
CA PHE A 37 4.48 15.80 -6.27
C PHE A 37 4.00 14.48 -6.90
N GLY A 38 2.85 14.47 -7.59
CA GLY A 38 2.30 13.29 -8.25
C GLY A 38 1.84 12.18 -7.28
N VAL A 39 1.64 12.51 -6.00
CA VAL A 39 1.33 11.52 -4.96
C VAL A 39 -0.09 10.99 -5.11
N ILE A 40 -1.04 11.86 -5.51
CA ILE A 40 -2.43 11.45 -5.71
C ILE A 40 -2.54 10.55 -6.95
N GLY A 41 -1.90 10.93 -8.05
CA GLY A 41 -1.80 10.09 -9.25
C GLY A 41 -1.08 8.77 -8.99
N GLY A 42 0.00 8.78 -8.19
CA GLY A 42 0.71 7.58 -7.77
C GLY A 42 -0.16 6.61 -6.97
N ILE A 43 -0.93 7.12 -6.01
CA ILE A 43 -1.92 6.32 -5.26
C ILE A 43 -3.00 5.77 -6.20
N GLY A 44 -3.52 6.58 -7.13
CA GLY A 44 -4.50 6.14 -8.12
C GLY A 44 -4.00 4.98 -8.99
N ASN A 45 -2.75 5.05 -9.45
CA ASN A 45 -2.13 3.97 -10.24
C ASN A 45 -1.95 2.68 -9.42
N LEU A 46 -1.55 2.78 -8.15
CA LEU A 46 -1.46 1.62 -7.25
C LEU A 46 -2.83 0.99 -7.02
N MET A 47 -3.87 1.80 -6.80
CA MET A 47 -5.24 1.32 -6.66
C MET A 47 -5.75 0.66 -7.94
N GLY A 48 -5.41 1.18 -9.12
CA GLY A 48 -5.75 0.58 -10.42
C GLY A 48 -5.16 -0.82 -10.60
N GLN A 49 -3.88 -1.01 -10.25
CA GLN A 49 -3.22 -2.32 -10.31
C GLN A 49 -3.85 -3.34 -9.36
N ILE A 50 -4.30 -2.90 -8.18
CA ILE A 50 -5.05 -3.73 -7.24
C ILE A 50 -6.45 -4.06 -7.80
N GLY A 51 -7.09 -3.15 -8.54
CA GLY A 51 -8.37 -3.43 -9.20
C GLY A 51 -8.27 -4.57 -10.23
N GLU A 52 -7.30 -4.48 -11.14
CA GLU A 52 -7.08 -5.51 -12.18
C GLU A 52 -6.61 -6.84 -11.59
N SER A 53 -5.61 -6.80 -10.70
CA SER A 53 -5.07 -8.00 -10.05
C SER A 53 -6.04 -8.58 -9.00
N GLY A 54 -6.86 -7.74 -8.39
CA GLY A 54 -7.86 -8.11 -7.40
C GLY A 54 -9.04 -8.86 -8.03
N LEU A 55 -9.46 -8.47 -9.25
CA LEU A 55 -10.42 -9.25 -10.01
C LEU A 55 -9.90 -10.68 -10.27
N ALA A 56 -8.63 -10.81 -10.66
CA ALA A 56 -8.01 -12.13 -10.84
C ALA A 56 -7.99 -12.94 -9.53
N GLY A 57 -7.74 -12.30 -8.38
CA GLY A 57 -7.83 -12.93 -7.07
C GLY A 57 -9.25 -13.41 -6.72
N LEU A 58 -10.27 -12.60 -7.02
CA LEU A 58 -11.67 -12.98 -6.83
C LEU A 58 -12.07 -14.17 -7.71
N VAL A 59 -11.65 -14.17 -8.98
CA VAL A 59 -11.87 -15.29 -9.91
C VAL A 59 -11.20 -16.56 -9.41
N ALA A 60 -9.96 -16.46 -8.91
CA ALA A 60 -9.25 -17.60 -8.33
C ALA A 60 -9.97 -18.18 -7.11
N LEU A 61 -10.47 -17.33 -6.21
CA LEU A 61 -11.27 -17.77 -5.06
C LEU A 61 -12.56 -18.48 -5.47
N ILE A 62 -13.27 -17.96 -6.47
CA ILE A 62 -14.48 -18.59 -7.00
C ILE A 62 -14.17 -19.99 -7.54
N LEU A 63 -13.08 -20.15 -8.30
CA LEU A 63 -12.67 -21.45 -8.83
C LEU A 63 -12.35 -22.46 -7.72
N VAL A 64 -11.66 -22.04 -6.67
CA VAL A 64 -11.37 -22.89 -5.51
C VAL A 64 -12.65 -23.34 -4.81
N VAL A 65 -13.60 -22.42 -4.59
CA VAL A 65 -14.89 -22.73 -3.95
C VAL A 65 -15.73 -23.68 -4.82
N LEU A 66 -15.76 -23.49 -6.14
CA LEU A 66 -16.48 -24.38 -7.06
C LEU A 66 -15.88 -25.78 -7.12
N TRP A 67 -14.55 -25.90 -7.05
CA TRP A 67 -13.87 -27.20 -6.92
C TRP A 67 -14.17 -27.89 -5.59
N TYR A 68 -14.26 -27.15 -4.49
CA TYR A 68 -14.55 -27.71 -3.17
C TYR A 68 -16.00 -28.20 -3.03
N LYS A 69 -16.92 -27.69 -3.84
CA LYS A 69 -18.33 -28.09 -3.86
C LYS A 69 -18.62 -29.31 -4.76
N LYS A 70 -17.62 -29.88 -5.41
CA LYS A 70 -17.72 -31.04 -6.29
C LYS A 70 -17.12 -32.28 -5.62
#